data_AF-A0A7C5DUQ9-F1
#
_entry.id   AF-A0A7C5DUQ9-F1
#
_cell.length_a   1.000
_cell.length_b   1.000
_cell.length_c   1.000
_cell.angle_alpha   90.00
_cell.angle_beta   90.00
_cell.angle_gamma   90.00
#
_symmetry.space_group_name_H-M   'P 1'
#
loop_
_entity.id
_entity.type
_entity.pdbx_description
1 polymer ?
#
loop_
_entity_poly.entity_id
_entity_poly.type
_entity_poly.pdbx_seq_one_letter_code
_entity_poly.pdbx_strand_id
1 'polypeptide(L)'
;MAVFLWTGFIFYFSSRSPVESESQARHVYNVLKKLDSVFDFSDTKIFVSVRTFLSKLWFKDEKKPAIYFVRKSAHFGLYLFLGIFCFTFGIMYSKKLLIGLLIGISLPALIASFDEYSQQFFQRGASLNDVMIDISGAAVGTLAAGFLMIVYILSRKLAQFMCREHHE
;
A
#
# COMPACT_ATOMS: atom_id res chain seq x y z
N MET A 1 -4.55 -0.12 18.42
CA MET A 1 -3.90 1.21 18.39
C MET A 1 -3.38 1.57 17.02
N ALA A 2 -2.50 0.76 16.41
CA ALA A 2 -1.88 1.06 15.10
C ALA A 2 -2.87 1.35 13.97
N VAL A 3 -3.93 0.53 13.82
CA VAL A 3 -4.98 0.73 12.80
C VAL A 3 -5.60 2.12 12.92
N PHE A 4 -6.08 2.51 14.10
CA PHE A 4 -6.73 3.81 14.31
C PHE A 4 -5.81 5.00 14.06
N LEU A 5 -4.56 4.94 14.54
CA LEU A 5 -3.57 6.00 14.32
C LEU A 5 -3.26 6.16 12.83
N TRP A 6 -3.10 5.05 12.12
CA TRP A 6 -2.81 5.07 10.69
C TRP A 6 -4.00 5.52 9.85
N THR A 7 -5.22 5.12 10.23
CA THR A 7 -6.44 5.66 9.63
C THR A 7 -6.52 7.17 9.81
N GLY A 8 -6.27 7.70 11.02
CA GLY A 8 -6.23 9.14 11.25
C GLY A 8 -5.17 9.85 10.39
N PHE A 9 -4.02 9.22 10.20
CA PHE A 9 -2.96 9.72 9.32
C PHE A 9 -3.38 9.78 7.84
N ILE A 10 -4.14 8.79 7.36
CA ILE A 10 -4.72 8.80 6.00
C ILE A 10 -5.69 9.97 5.84
N PHE A 11 -6.66 10.11 6.75
CA PHE A 11 -7.64 11.21 6.68
C PHE A 11 -7.00 12.60 6.79
N TYR A 12 -5.89 12.72 7.53
CA TYR A 12 -5.10 13.95 7.57
C TYR A 12 -4.59 14.35 6.17
N PHE A 13 -4.05 13.41 5.39
CA PHE A 13 -3.65 13.69 4.01
C PHE A 13 -4.82 13.93 3.07
N SER A 14 -5.94 13.27 3.30
CA SER A 14 -7.14 13.41 2.47
C SER A 14 -7.89 14.72 2.68
N SER A 15 -7.74 15.33 3.86
CA SER A 15 -8.24 16.69 4.13
C SER A 15 -7.50 17.80 3.36
N ARG A 16 -6.38 17.47 2.70
CA ARG A 16 -5.57 18.42 1.93
C ARG A 16 -6.22 18.71 0.58
N SER A 17 -6.26 20.00 0.22
CA SER A 17 -6.78 20.48 -1.06
C SER A 17 -5.98 19.91 -2.25
N PRO A 18 -6.54 19.91 -3.48
CA PRO A 18 -5.83 19.44 -4.67
C PRO A 18 -4.45 20.10 -4.87
N VAL A 19 -4.36 21.41 -4.58
CA VAL A 19 -3.13 22.21 -4.74
C VAL A 19 -2.08 21.85 -3.71
N GLU A 20 -2.48 21.68 -2.44
CA GLU A 20 -1.57 21.26 -1.37
C GLU A 20 -1.02 19.85 -1.64
N SER A 21 -1.90 18.93 -2.05
CA SER A 21 -1.53 17.55 -2.37
C SER A 21 -0.56 17.49 -3.57
N GLU A 22 -0.78 18.30 -4.61
CA GLU A 22 0.15 18.38 -5.74
C GLU A 22 1.51 18.93 -5.33
N SER A 23 1.55 19.96 -4.48
CA SER A 23 2.79 20.54 -3.95
C SER A 23 3.62 19.49 -3.19
N GLN A 24 2.98 18.73 -2.30
CA GLN A 24 3.62 17.62 -1.58
C GLN A 24 4.19 16.56 -2.54
N ALA A 25 3.40 16.14 -3.53
CA ALA A 25 3.86 15.19 -4.54
C ALA A 25 5.03 15.74 -5.38
N ARG A 26 5.05 17.05 -5.66
CA ARG A 26 6.14 17.72 -6.38
C ARG A 26 7.44 17.76 -5.58
N HIS A 27 7.38 17.93 -4.25
CA HIS A 27 8.55 17.80 -3.39
C HIS A 27 9.15 16.39 -3.46
N VAL A 28 8.32 15.35 -3.34
CA VAL A 28 8.76 13.95 -3.46
C VAL A 28 9.34 13.69 -4.85
N TYR A 29 8.68 14.15 -5.91
CA TYR A 29 9.17 14.04 -7.28
C TYR A 29 10.55 14.68 -7.46
N ASN A 30 10.78 15.87 -6.89
CA ASN A 30 12.07 16.54 -6.98
C ASN A 30 13.19 15.78 -6.25
N VAL A 31 12.87 15.15 -5.11
CA VAL A 31 13.83 14.27 -4.41
C VAL A 31 14.16 13.04 -5.24
N LEU A 32 13.15 12.38 -5.81
CA LEU A 32 13.33 11.24 -6.70
C LEU A 32 14.20 11.61 -7.92
N LYS A 33 13.95 12.78 -8.52
CA LYS A 33 14.75 13.27 -9.66
C LYS A 33 16.21 13.52 -9.30
N LYS A 34 16.49 14.01 -8.08
CA LYS A 34 17.88 14.17 -7.60
C LYS A 34 18.57 12.82 -7.42
N LEU A 35 17.87 11.83 -6.85
CA LEU A 35 18.41 10.48 -6.73
C LEU A 35 18.65 9.84 -8.10
N ASP A 36 17.74 10.06 -9.02
CA ASP A 36 17.83 9.55 -10.40
C ASP A 36 19.08 10.09 -11.11
N SER A 37 19.40 11.37 -10.93
CA SER A 37 20.63 11.95 -11.51
C SER A 37 21.94 11.35 -10.98
N VAL A 38 21.90 10.62 -9.86
CA VAL A 38 23.08 9.98 -9.25
C VAL A 38 23.14 8.48 -9.55
N PHE A 39 21.98 7.80 -9.53
CA PHE A 39 21.91 6.34 -9.65
C PHE A 39 21.41 5.82 -11.00
N ASP A 40 20.89 6.70 -11.86
CA ASP A 40 20.31 6.38 -13.18
C ASP A 40 19.35 5.17 -13.15
N PHE A 41 18.46 5.16 -12.15
CA PHE A 41 17.60 4.02 -11.90
C PHE A 41 16.36 4.04 -12.80
N SER A 42 15.91 5.22 -13.24
CA SER A 42 14.67 5.38 -13.99
C SER A 42 14.74 4.79 -15.41
N ASP A 43 15.94 4.69 -15.99
CA ASP A 43 16.14 4.11 -17.32
C ASP A 43 16.39 2.59 -17.28
N THR A 44 16.44 2.00 -16.09
CA THR A 44 16.55 0.55 -15.97
C THR A 44 15.32 -0.14 -16.57
N LYS A 45 15.55 -1.21 -17.34
CA LYS A 45 14.47 -1.99 -18.00
C LYS A 45 13.39 -2.43 -17.01
N ILE A 46 13.79 -2.79 -15.78
CA ILE A 46 12.90 -3.22 -14.71
C ILE A 46 11.99 -2.07 -14.29
N PHE A 47 12.56 -0.88 -14.00
CA PHE A 47 11.77 0.28 -13.61
C PHE A 47 10.79 0.69 -14.71
N VAL A 48 11.25 0.77 -15.96
CA VAL A 48 10.39 1.11 -17.10
C VAL A 48 9.26 0.10 -17.26
N SER A 49 9.54 -1.19 -17.13
CA SER A 49 8.53 -2.25 -17.22
C SER A 49 7.48 -2.14 -16.12
N VAL A 50 7.92 -2.04 -14.86
CA VAL A 50 7.02 -1.90 -13.69
C VAL A 50 6.20 -0.62 -13.80
N ARG A 51 6.82 0.51 -14.12
CA ARG A 51 6.14 1.79 -14.31
C ARG A 51 5.11 1.72 -15.42
N THR A 52 5.42 1.09 -16.55
CA THR A 52 4.49 0.95 -17.68
C THR A 52 3.31 0.06 -17.31
N PHE A 53 3.57 -1.07 -16.64
CA PHE A 53 2.54 -1.97 -16.14
C PHE A 53 1.59 -1.27 -15.16
N LEU A 54 2.14 -0.61 -14.13
CA LEU A 54 1.35 0.11 -13.13
C LEU A 54 0.60 1.30 -13.74
N SER A 55 1.22 2.01 -14.69
CA SER A 55 0.55 3.13 -15.37
C SER A 55 -0.64 2.64 -16.17
N LYS A 56 -0.51 1.52 -16.87
CA LYS A 56 -1.63 0.91 -17.61
C LYS A 56 -2.72 0.39 -16.67
N LEU A 57 -2.35 -0.17 -15.52
CA LEU A 57 -3.30 -0.67 -14.53
C LEU A 57 -4.08 0.47 -13.86
N TRP A 58 -3.41 1.55 -13.47
CA TRP A 58 -4.01 2.65 -12.71
C TRP A 58 -4.66 3.72 -13.59
N PHE A 59 -4.11 3.99 -14.77
CA PHE A 59 -4.54 5.09 -15.64
C PHE A 59 -5.07 4.64 -17.01
N LYS A 60 -5.12 3.33 -17.28
CA LYS A 60 -5.50 2.77 -18.59
C LYS A 60 -4.61 3.37 -19.68
N ASP A 61 -5.20 3.96 -20.72
CA ASP A 61 -4.48 4.59 -21.84
C ASP A 61 -4.30 6.11 -21.67
N GLU A 62 -4.67 6.68 -20.51
CA GLU A 62 -4.53 8.11 -20.26
C GLU A 62 -3.09 8.49 -19.87
N LYS A 63 -2.48 9.38 -20.66
CA LYS A 63 -1.19 9.98 -20.33
C LYS A 63 -1.35 10.99 -19.19
N LYS A 64 -0.96 10.60 -17.97
CA LYS A 64 -0.91 11.49 -16.79
C LYS A 64 0.53 11.96 -16.49
N PRO A 65 0.70 13.15 -15.89
CA PRO A 65 2.01 13.63 -15.45
C PRO A 65 2.66 12.70 -14.42
N ALA A 66 3.99 12.69 -14.34
CA ALA A 66 4.73 11.89 -13.35
C ALA A 66 4.33 12.22 -11.90
N ILE A 67 3.97 13.47 -11.61
CA ILE A 67 3.51 13.92 -10.28
C ILE A 67 2.22 13.18 -9.86
N TYR A 68 1.31 12.90 -10.80
CA TYR A 68 0.11 12.12 -10.52
C TYR A 68 0.46 10.67 -10.18
N PHE A 69 1.43 10.08 -10.88
CA PHE A 69 1.93 8.74 -10.58
C PHE A 69 2.53 8.68 -9.16
N VAL A 70 3.37 9.67 -8.80
CA VAL A 70 3.95 9.79 -7.44
C VAL A 70 2.84 9.86 -6.40
N ARG A 71 1.82 10.71 -6.62
CA ARG A 71 0.68 10.83 -5.70
C ARG A 71 -0.07 9.50 -5.54
N LYS A 72 -0.38 8.79 -6.63
CA LYS A 72 -1.08 7.51 -6.57
C LYS A 72 -0.24 6.41 -5.93
N SER A 73 1.08 6.42 -6.14
CA SER A 73 1.98 5.51 -5.44
C SER A 73 2.04 5.76 -3.93
N ALA A 74 1.93 7.01 -3.49
CA ALA A 74 1.87 7.36 -2.06
C ALA A 74 0.58 6.85 -1.41
N HIS A 75 -0.56 7.07 -2.06
CA HIS A 75 -1.86 6.54 -1.64
C HIS A 75 -1.86 5.00 -1.58
N PHE A 76 -1.41 4.33 -2.64
CA PHE A 76 -1.18 2.88 -2.64
C PHE A 76 -0.32 2.42 -1.45
N GLY A 77 0.78 3.14 -1.15
CA GLY A 77 1.65 2.85 -0.02
C GLY A 77 0.98 3.02 1.35
N LEU A 78 0.17 4.07 1.53
CA LEU A 78 -0.60 4.29 2.76
C LEU A 78 -1.54 3.10 3.03
N TYR A 79 -2.25 2.64 2.02
CA TYR A 79 -3.16 1.50 2.16
C TYR A 79 -2.44 0.17 2.25
N LEU A 80 -1.24 0.02 1.66
CA LEU A 80 -0.38 -1.14 1.87
C LEU A 80 -0.06 -1.34 3.35
N PHE A 81 0.40 -0.30 4.04
CA PHE A 81 0.67 -0.39 5.48
C PHE A 81 -0.61 -0.58 6.30
N LEU A 82 -1.71 0.05 5.91
CA LEU A 82 -3.00 -0.18 6.55
C LEU A 82 -3.43 -1.65 6.45
N GLY A 83 -3.25 -2.28 5.28
CA GLY A 83 -3.51 -3.71 5.06
C GLY A 83 -2.68 -4.60 5.98
N ILE A 84 -1.38 -4.31 6.13
CA ILE A 84 -0.50 -5.01 7.08
C ILE A 84 -1.04 -4.89 8.51
N PHE A 85 -1.39 -3.68 8.96
CA PHE A 85 -1.88 -3.46 10.32
C PHE A 85 -3.23 -4.16 10.57
N CYS A 86 -4.16 -4.09 9.62
CA CYS A 86 -5.45 -4.76 9.70
C CYS A 86 -5.31 -6.28 9.68
N PHE A 87 -4.41 -6.83 8.86
CA PHE A 87 -4.07 -8.25 8.84
C PHE A 87 -3.53 -8.69 10.21
N THR A 88 -2.50 -8.01 10.72
CA THR A 88 -1.90 -8.33 12.03
C THR A 88 -2.93 -8.25 13.14
N PHE A 89 -3.80 -7.24 13.14
CA PHE A 89 -4.90 -7.12 14.08
C PHE A 89 -5.86 -8.32 14.00
N GLY A 90 -6.28 -8.70 12.80
CA GLY A 90 -7.16 -9.85 12.58
C GLY A 90 -6.54 -11.17 13.05
N ILE A 91 -5.24 -11.36 12.82
CA ILE A 91 -4.49 -12.51 13.33
C ILE A 91 -4.41 -12.51 14.86
N MET A 92 -4.09 -11.36 15.48
CA MET A 92 -3.97 -11.27 16.94
C MET A 92 -5.29 -11.60 17.65
N TYR A 93 -6.41 -11.12 17.11
CA TYR A 93 -7.73 -11.33 17.71
C TYR A 93 -8.26 -12.75 17.49
N SER A 94 -8.17 -13.25 16.24
CA SER A 94 -8.85 -14.50 15.87
C SER A 94 -7.94 -15.73 15.89
N LYS A 95 -6.61 -15.54 15.82
CA LYS A 95 -5.59 -16.57 15.60
C LYS A 95 -5.78 -17.38 14.31
N LYS A 96 -6.67 -16.95 13.40
CA LYS A 96 -6.99 -17.65 12.15
C LYS A 96 -6.49 -16.84 10.95
N LEU A 97 -5.69 -17.47 10.10
CA LEU A 97 -5.12 -16.83 8.91
C LEU A 97 -6.19 -16.24 7.99
N LEU A 98 -7.25 -17.00 7.73
CA LEU A 98 -8.35 -16.56 6.86
C LEU A 98 -9.04 -15.29 7.40
N ILE A 99 -9.26 -15.20 8.70
CA ILE A 99 -9.87 -14.00 9.30
C ILE A 99 -8.92 -12.81 9.22
N GLY A 100 -7.61 -13.03 9.42
CA GLY A 100 -6.59 -12.02 9.17
C GLY A 100 -6.64 -11.48 7.74
N LEU A 101 -6.69 -12.37 6.74
CA LEU A 101 -6.77 -11.99 5.32
C LEU A 101 -8.05 -11.21 5.01
N LEU A 102 -9.21 -11.69 5.49
CA LEU A 102 -10.50 -11.03 5.27
C LEU A 102 -10.54 -9.63 5.89
N ILE A 103 -10.07 -9.47 7.14
CA ILE A 103 -10.02 -8.17 7.81
C ILE A 103 -8.98 -7.26 7.13
N GLY A 104 -7.82 -7.81 6.75
CA GLY A 104 -6.75 -7.08 6.08
C GLY A 104 -7.16 -6.45 4.75
N ILE A 105 -8.16 -6.99 4.07
CA ILE A 105 -8.67 -6.43 2.81
C ILE A 105 -9.97 -5.64 3.01
N SER A 106 -10.94 -6.20 3.74
CA SER A 106 -12.29 -5.61 3.84
C SER A 106 -12.30 -4.31 4.64
N LEU A 107 -11.55 -4.22 5.74
CA LEU A 107 -11.53 -3.00 6.56
C LEU A 107 -10.81 -1.84 5.85
N PRO A 108 -9.63 -2.04 5.22
CA PRO A 108 -9.03 -0.99 4.38
C PRO A 108 -9.87 -0.60 3.18
N ALA A 109 -10.60 -1.53 2.55
CA ALA A 109 -11.51 -1.20 1.45
C ALA A 109 -12.67 -0.29 1.89
N LEU A 110 -13.21 -0.54 3.09
CA LEU A 110 -14.19 0.35 3.70
C LEU A 110 -13.59 1.73 3.98
N ILE A 111 -12.38 1.78 4.55
CA ILE A 111 -11.67 3.04 4.82
C ILE A 111 -11.37 3.80 3.53
N ALA A 112 -10.94 3.12 2.45
CA ALA A 112 -10.71 3.72 1.13
C ALA A 112 -11.98 4.35 0.56
N SER A 113 -13.12 3.69 0.73
CA SER A 113 -14.41 4.22 0.30
C SER A 113 -14.80 5.47 1.08
N PHE A 114 -14.60 5.47 2.40
CA PHE A 114 -14.84 6.66 3.24
C PHE A 114 -13.87 7.80 2.99
N ASP A 115 -12.62 7.47 2.68
CA ASP A 115 -11.59 8.44 2.36
C ASP A 115 -11.94 9.22 1.08
N GLU A 116 -12.28 8.50 0.01
CA GLU A 116 -12.71 9.09 -1.25
C GLU A 116 -13.99 9.91 -1.11
N TYR A 117 -14.95 9.41 -0.33
CA TYR A 117 -16.15 10.16 0.03
C TYR A 117 -15.81 11.46 0.77
N SER A 118 -14.89 11.39 1.74
CA SER A 118 -14.50 12.56 2.53
C SER A 118 -13.77 13.61 1.70
N GLN A 119 -12.97 13.19 0.72
CA GLN A 119 -12.26 14.08 -0.21
C GLN A 119 -13.21 14.99 -1.01
N GLN A 120 -14.46 14.56 -1.25
CA GLN A 120 -15.48 15.39 -1.93
C GLN A 120 -15.75 16.71 -1.20
N PHE A 121 -15.64 16.72 0.14
CA PHE A 121 -15.84 17.93 0.94
C PHE A 121 -14.68 18.93 0.83
N PHE A 122 -13.56 18.54 0.23
CA PHE A 122 -12.35 19.38 0.06
C PHE A 122 -12.07 19.72 -1.41
N GLN A 123 -13.13 19.81 -2.24
CA GLN A 123 -13.06 20.15 -3.67
C GLN A 123 -12.19 19.19 -4.50
N ARG A 124 -12.06 17.93 -4.07
CA ARG A 124 -11.45 16.86 -4.85
C ARG A 124 -12.55 16.07 -5.55
N GLY A 125 -12.33 15.73 -6.81
CA GLY A 125 -13.24 14.86 -7.55
C GLY A 125 -13.15 13.43 -7.04
N ALA A 126 -14.29 12.80 -6.81
CA ALA A 126 -14.34 11.38 -6.46
C ALA A 126 -14.16 10.49 -7.70
N SER A 127 -13.41 9.41 -7.54
CA SER A 127 -13.07 8.46 -8.58
C SER A 127 -13.05 7.05 -7.99
N LEU A 128 -13.90 6.16 -8.52
CA LEU A 128 -13.84 4.74 -8.17
C LEU A 128 -12.47 4.12 -8.47
N ASN A 129 -11.77 4.67 -9.47
CA ASN A 129 -10.43 4.19 -9.82
C ASN A 129 -9.43 4.48 -8.69
N ASP A 130 -9.63 5.56 -7.93
CA ASP A 130 -8.76 5.93 -6.82
C ASP A 130 -8.96 4.98 -5.63
N VAL A 131 -10.21 4.64 -5.33
CA VAL A 131 -10.55 3.61 -4.34
C VAL A 131 -9.94 2.24 -4.71
N MET A 132 -9.98 1.87 -5.99
CA MET A 132 -9.42 0.59 -6.44
C MET A 132 -7.89 0.55 -6.32
N ILE A 133 -7.20 1.67 -6.55
CA ILE A 133 -5.76 1.78 -6.32
C ILE A 133 -5.44 1.56 -4.83
N ASP A 134 -6.19 2.19 -3.94
CA ASP A 134 -6.02 2.06 -2.50
C ASP A 134 -6.29 0.64 -2.01
N ILE A 135 -7.37 0.01 -2.48
CA ILE A 135 -7.67 -1.41 -2.22
C ILE A 135 -6.55 -2.32 -2.72
N SER A 136 -5.97 -2.04 -3.89
CA SER A 136 -4.85 -2.83 -4.42
C SER A 136 -3.62 -2.73 -3.52
N GLY A 137 -3.35 -1.57 -2.94
CA GLY A 137 -2.31 -1.37 -1.93
C GLY A 137 -2.55 -2.26 -0.71
N ALA A 138 -3.75 -2.18 -0.13
CA ALA A 138 -4.14 -2.98 1.02
C ALA A 138 -4.08 -4.49 0.76
N ALA A 139 -4.48 -4.94 -0.42
CA ALA A 139 -4.39 -6.33 -0.83
C ALA A 139 -2.93 -6.79 -0.90
N VAL A 140 -2.05 -6.02 -1.55
CA VAL A 140 -0.62 -6.33 -1.62
C VAL A 140 0.01 -6.40 -0.22
N GLY A 141 -0.28 -5.42 0.64
CA GLY A 141 0.23 -5.40 2.02
C GLY A 141 -0.24 -6.60 2.84
N THR A 142 -1.53 -6.94 2.76
CA THR A 142 -2.13 -8.07 3.46
C THR A 142 -1.53 -9.40 2.99
N LEU A 143 -1.42 -9.61 1.68
CA LEU A 143 -0.85 -10.83 1.10
C LEU A 143 0.64 -10.97 1.43
N ALA A 144 1.41 -9.87 1.37
CA ALA A 144 2.82 -9.87 1.75
C ALA A 144 3.00 -10.24 3.23
N ALA A 145 2.20 -9.64 4.14
CA ALA A 145 2.25 -9.97 5.57
C ALA A 145 1.85 -11.43 5.84
N GLY A 146 0.81 -11.93 5.17
CA GLY A 146 0.38 -13.32 5.26
C GLY A 146 1.45 -14.29 4.77
N PHE A 147 2.08 -14.01 3.64
CA PHE A 147 3.18 -14.81 3.10
C PHE A 147 4.37 -14.86 4.06
N LEU A 148 4.83 -13.70 4.56
CA LEU A 148 5.93 -13.63 5.53
C LEU A 148 5.63 -14.41 6.80
N MET A 149 4.39 -14.33 7.31
CA MET A 149 3.96 -15.10 8.47
C MET A 149 4.02 -16.62 8.23
N ILE A 150 3.58 -17.09 7.06
CA ILE A 150 3.64 -18.51 6.69
C ILE A 150 5.11 -18.97 6.63
N VAL A 151 5.98 -18.21 5.95
CA VAL A 151 7.42 -18.50 5.85
C VAL A 151 8.06 -18.58 7.24
N TYR A 152 7.71 -17.65 8.14
CA TYR A 152 8.18 -17.68 9.53
C TYR A 152 7.72 -18.93 10.29
N ILE A 153 6.47 -19.34 10.14
CA ILE A 153 5.95 -20.56 10.80
C ILE A 153 6.64 -21.82 10.25
N LEU A 154 6.81 -21.91 8.93
CA LEU A 154 7.46 -23.06 8.29
C LEU A 154 8.94 -23.17 8.68
N SER A 155 9.67 -22.06 8.66
CA SER A 155 11.08 -22.04 9.09
C SER A 155 11.26 -22.45 10.55
N ARG A 156 10.37 -22.01 11.45
CA ARG A 156 10.38 -22.44 12.87
C ARG A 156 10.10 -23.94 13.03
N LYS A 157 9.13 -24.49 12.29
CA LYS A 157 8.82 -25.93 12.33
C LYS A 157 9.98 -26.77 11.79
N LEU A 158 10.60 -26.34 10.69
CA LEU A 158 11.76 -27.02 10.12
C LEU A 158 12.94 -27.03 11.10
N ALA A 159 13.23 -25.90 11.75
CA ALA A 159 14.28 -25.83 12.77
C ALA A 159 14.02 -26.77 13.95
N GLN A 160 12.77 -26.87 14.41
CA GLN A 160 12.39 -27.80 15.49
C GLN A 160 12.54 -29.27 15.08
N PHE A 161 12.20 -29.61 13.83
CA PHE A 161 12.38 -30.96 13.29
C PHE A 161 13.87 -31.35 13.27
N MET A 162 14.74 -30.48 12.75
CA MET A 162 16.19 -30.72 12.69
C MET A 162 16.83 -30.86 14.08
N CYS A 163 16.42 -30.05 15.07
CA CYS A 163 16.92 -30.21 16.44
C CYS A 163 16.49 -31.54 17.06
N ARG A 164 15.32 -32.08 16.69
CA ARG A 164 14.82 -33.34 17.27
C ARG A 164 15.61 -34.55 16.76
N GLU A 165 15.94 -34.58 15.47
CA GLU A 165 16.78 -35.66 14.89
C GLU A 165 18.21 -35.68 15.44
N HIS A 166 18.75 -34.54 15.90
CA HIS A 166 20.09 -34.49 16.51
C HIS A 166 20.14 -34.99 17.96
N HIS A 167 18.99 -35.21 18.61
CA HIS A 167 18.89 -35.68 19.99
C HIS A 167 18.43 -37.14 20.11
N GLU A 168 18.13 -37.81 18.99
CA GLU A 168 17.86 -39.25 18.89
C GLU A 168 19.10 -39.98 18.34
#